data_AF-A0A3D2JCI0-F1
#
_entry.id   AF-A0A3D2JCI0-F1
#
_cell.length_a   1.000
_cell.length_b   1.000
_cell.length_c   1.000
_cell.angle_alpha   90.00
_cell.angle_beta   90.00
_cell.angle_gamma   90.00
#
_symmetry.space_group_name_H-M   'P 1'
#
loop_
_entity.id
_entity.type
_entity.pdbx_description
1 polymer ?
#
loop_
_entity_poly.entity_id
_entity_poly.type
_entity_poly.pdbx_seq_one_letter_code
_entity_poly.pdbx_strand_id
1 'polypeptide(L)' 'PDAIYTSTKTAIAELMLSGCTTSSDHCYIWPNGARIEDQIRGATEMGFRFHVARGSMSVGESKGGLPPDSVVEAEDA' A
#
# COMPACT_ATOMS: atom_id res chain seq x y z
N PRO A 1 8.21 1.56 6.08
CA PRO A 1 8.88 0.81 4.99
C PRO A 1 8.85 -0.73 5.19
N ASP A 2 9.55 -1.27 6.18
CA ASP A 2 9.69 -2.74 6.36
C ASP A 2 8.35 -3.46 6.60
N ALA A 3 7.44 -2.81 7.32
CA ALA A 3 6.10 -3.34 7.56
C ALA A 3 5.32 -3.53 6.25
N ILE A 4 5.33 -2.54 5.35
CA ILE A 4 4.68 -2.63 4.03
C ILE A 4 5.28 -3.76 3.21
N TYR A 5 6.62 -3.82 3.10
CA TYR A 5 7.30 -4.89 2.38
C TYR A 5 6.93 -6.29 2.92
N THR A 6 6.98 -6.46 4.24
CA THR A 6 6.71 -7.75 4.90
C THR A 6 5.24 -8.15 4.74
N SER A 7 4.30 -7.23 5.01
CA SER A 7 2.87 -7.49 4.88
C SER A 7 2.46 -7.81 3.45
N THR A 8 3.05 -7.13 2.45
CA THR A 8 2.82 -7.44 1.03
C THR A 8 3.24 -8.87 0.73
N LYS A 9 4.42 -9.33 1.18
CA LYS A 9 4.86 -10.71 0.96
C LYS A 9 3.97 -11.72 1.68
N THR A 10 3.53 -11.43 2.90
CA THR A 10 2.60 -12.29 3.64
C THR A 10 1.28 -12.47 2.89
N ALA A 11 0.64 -11.36 2.48
CA ALA A 11 -0.63 -11.41 1.76
C ALA A 11 -0.48 -12.11 0.39
N ILE A 12 0.58 -11.79 -0.36
CA ILE A 12 0.86 -12.44 -1.65
C ILE A 12 1.12 -13.93 -1.49
N ALA A 13 1.85 -14.35 -0.44
CA ALA A 13 2.08 -15.77 -0.19
C ALA A 13 0.76 -16.54 -0.02
N GLU A 14 -0.18 -15.99 0.75
CA GLU A 14 -1.50 -16.59 0.94
C GLU A 14 -2.32 -16.62 -0.36
N LEU A 15 -2.28 -15.54 -1.15
CA LEU A 15 -2.91 -15.49 -2.48
C LEU A 15 -2.33 -16.56 -3.42
N MET A 16 -1.00 -16.70 -3.47
CA MET A 16 -0.34 -17.70 -4.31
C MET A 16 -0.68 -19.13 -3.86
N LEU A 17 -0.67 -19.40 -2.55
CA LEU A 17 -1.03 -20.71 -1.98
C LEU A 17 -2.48 -21.10 -2.25
N SER A 18 -3.36 -20.12 -2.48
CA SER A 18 -4.76 -20.32 -2.87
C SER A 18 -5.01 -20.29 -4.39
N GLY A 19 -3.95 -20.23 -5.20
CA GLY A 19 -4.03 -20.29 -6.67
C GLY A 19 -4.32 -18.96 -7.35
N CYS A 20 -4.35 -17.84 -6.61
CA CYS A 20 -4.37 -16.51 -7.21
C CYS A 20 -3.01 -16.25 -7.88
N THR A 21 -3.04 -15.76 -9.10
CA THR A 21 -1.82 -15.45 -9.89
C THR A 21 -1.71 -13.96 -10.23
N THR A 22 -2.76 -13.19 -9.99
CA THR A 22 -2.82 -11.74 -10.22
C THR A 22 -3.76 -11.09 -9.23
N SER A 23 -3.30 -10.04 -8.57
CA SER A 23 -4.15 -9.22 -7.70
C SER A 23 -3.81 -7.74 -7.81
N SER A 24 -4.63 -6.91 -7.19
CA SER A 24 -4.38 -5.50 -6.92
C SER A 24 -4.38 -5.27 -5.41
N ASP A 25 -3.69 -4.22 -4.97
CA ASP A 25 -3.82 -3.70 -3.62
C ASP A 25 -4.20 -2.22 -3.64
N HIS A 26 -4.95 -1.81 -2.63
CA HIS A 26 -5.40 -0.43 -2.45
C HIS A 26 -4.87 0.11 -1.12
N CYS A 27 -3.55 0.25 -1.02
CA CYS A 27 -2.94 0.95 0.09
C CYS A 27 -3.06 2.47 -0.11
N TYR A 28 -3.61 3.14 0.89
CA TYR A 28 -3.87 4.58 0.86
C TYR A 28 -3.25 5.33 2.05
N ILE A 29 -2.30 4.71 2.76
CA ILE A 29 -1.63 5.27 3.94
C ILE A 29 -0.13 4.96 3.88
N TRP A 30 0.70 6.02 3.91
CA TRP A 30 2.17 5.93 3.70
C TRP A 30 2.99 6.57 4.84
N PRO A 31 2.88 6.08 6.09
CA PRO A 31 3.51 6.71 7.24
C PRO A 31 4.99 6.33 7.35
N ASN A 32 5.75 7.12 8.13
CA ASN A 32 7.13 6.79 8.53
C ASN A 32 8.07 6.47 7.35
N GLY A 33 7.88 7.18 6.24
CA GLY A 33 8.69 7.00 5.03
C GLY A 33 8.37 5.73 4.24
N ALA A 34 7.26 5.04 4.53
CA ALA A 34 6.74 3.98 3.67
C ALA A 34 6.40 4.53 2.29
N ARG A 35 6.63 3.74 1.24
CA ARG A 35 6.31 4.14 -0.13
C ARG A 35 5.77 2.97 -0.94
N ILE A 36 5.18 3.27 -2.09
CA ILE A 36 4.62 2.27 -3.00
C ILE A 36 5.69 1.27 -3.48
N GLU A 37 6.95 1.72 -3.59
CA GLU A 37 8.09 0.88 -3.97
C GLU A 37 8.33 -0.26 -2.98
N ASP A 38 7.98 -0.10 -1.69
CA ASP A 38 8.10 -1.16 -0.69
C ASP A 38 7.20 -2.36 -1.05
N GLN A 39 5.99 -2.09 -1.57
CA GLN A 39 5.08 -3.11 -2.08
C GLN A 39 5.59 -3.73 -3.39
N ILE A 40 6.00 -2.88 -4.33
CA ILE A 40 6.51 -3.31 -5.65
C ILE A 40 7.69 -4.25 -5.45
N ARG A 41 8.62 -3.92 -4.54
CA ARG A 41 9.75 -4.77 -4.18
C ARG A 41 9.28 -6.13 -3.66
N GLY A 42 8.36 -6.13 -2.69
CA GLY A 42 7.80 -7.36 -2.12
C GLY A 42 7.15 -8.27 -3.16
N ALA A 43 6.30 -7.71 -4.03
CA ALA A 43 5.61 -8.46 -5.08
C ALA A 43 6.56 -8.97 -6.18
N THR A 44 7.54 -8.15 -6.57
CA THR A 44 8.53 -8.50 -7.61
C THR A 44 9.40 -9.67 -7.16
N GLU A 45 9.91 -9.64 -5.93
CA GLU A 45 10.70 -10.74 -5.36
C GLU A 45 9.92 -12.06 -5.27
N MET A 46 8.60 -12.00 -5.08
CA MET A 46 7.72 -13.16 -5.02
C MET A 46 7.31 -13.68 -6.41
N GLY A 47 7.65 -12.96 -7.49
CA GLY A 47 7.26 -13.32 -8.86
C GLY A 47 5.75 -13.20 -9.12
N PHE A 48 5.05 -12.31 -8.39
CA PHE A 48 3.59 -12.18 -8.45
C PHE A 48 3.16 -11.07 -9.43
N ARG A 49 2.13 -11.31 -10.25
CA ARG A 49 1.59 -10.25 -11.12
C ARG A 49 0.74 -9.31 -10.28
N PHE A 50 1.17 -8.05 -10.16
CA PHE A 50 0.59 -7.13 -9.20
C PHE A 50 0.23 -5.78 -9.82
N HIS A 51 -1.03 -5.38 -9.65
CA HIS A 51 -1.51 -4.04 -10.01
C HIS A 51 -1.51 -3.15 -8.77
N VAL A 52 -0.45 -2.39 -8.59
CA VAL A 52 -0.30 -1.53 -7.39
C VAL A 52 -1.05 -0.22 -7.60
N ALA A 53 -1.97 0.10 -6.69
CA ALA A 53 -2.59 1.42 -6.65
C ALA A 53 -1.89 2.31 -5.63
N ARG A 54 -1.48 3.53 -6.05
CA ARG A 54 -1.05 4.58 -5.13
C ARG A 54 -2.30 5.30 -4.64
N GLY A 55 -2.93 4.77 -3.61
CA GLY A 55 -4.02 5.45 -2.91
C GLY A 55 -3.48 6.57 -2.02
N SER A 56 -4.34 7.53 -1.70
CA SER A 56 -4.07 8.59 -0.73
C SER A 56 -5.38 9.12 -0.13
N MET A 57 -5.27 9.92 0.91
CA MET A 57 -6.35 10.73 1.45
C MET A 57 -5.88 12.18 1.50
N SER A 58 -6.69 13.16 1.08
CA SER A 58 -6.29 14.58 1.03
C SER A 58 -6.99 15.49 2.06
N VAL A 59 -8.04 14.97 2.71
CA VAL A 59 -8.88 15.75 3.64
C VAL A 59 -8.81 15.11 5.02
N GLY A 60 -8.07 15.74 5.94
CA GLY A 60 -7.93 15.32 7.32
C GLY A 60 -8.95 15.96 8.27
N GLU A 61 -8.95 15.53 9.53
CA GLU A 61 -9.83 16.01 10.60
C GLU A 61 -9.89 17.54 10.71
N SER A 62 -8.76 18.25 10.56
CA SER A 62 -8.72 19.73 10.61
C SER A 62 -9.55 20.42 9.53
N LYS A 63 -9.86 19.71 8.43
CA LYS A 63 -10.67 20.17 7.30
C LYS A 63 -12.05 19.49 7.26
N GLY A 64 -12.46 18.83 8.35
CA GLY A 64 -13.73 18.09 8.44
C GLY A 64 -13.70 16.70 7.82
N GLY A 65 -12.51 16.15 7.54
CA GLY A 65 -12.33 14.78 7.10
C GLY A 65 -12.42 13.76 8.25
N LEU A 66 -12.49 12.48 7.88
CA LEU A 66 -12.41 11.35 8.81
C LEU A 66 -10.99 10.95 9.23
N PRO A 67 -9.95 11.00 8.37
CA PRO A 67 -8.62 10.51 8.74
C PRO A 67 -7.83 11.55 9.56
N PRO A 68 -6.92 11.10 10.45
CA PRO A 68 -6.00 12.00 11.14
C PRO A 68 -5.18 12.83 10.15
N ASP A 69 -4.91 14.09 10.48
CA ASP A 69 -4.09 14.97 9.62
C ASP A 69 -2.68 14.42 9.36
N SER A 70 -2.17 13.54 10.24
CA SER A 70 -0.85 12.93 10.10
C SER A 70 -0.76 11.85 9.01
N VAL A 71 -1.90 11.41 8.45
CA VAL A 71 -1.95 10.35 7.43
C VAL A 71 -2.57 10.81 6.11
N VAL A 72 -2.83 12.12 5.97
CA VAL A 72 -3.26 12.71 4.70
C VAL A 72 -2.07 13.33 3.96
N GLU A 73 -2.21 13.43 2.65
CA GLU A 73 -1.21 14.00 1.74
C GLU A 73 -1.82 15.19 1.01
N ALA A 74 -1.00 16.16 0.62
CA ALA A 74 -1.47 17.25 -0.23
C ALA A 74 -1.79 16.72 -1.64
N GLU A 75 -2.78 17.30 -2.31
CA GLU A 75 -3.23 16.83 -3.64
C GLU A 75 -2.18 17.03 -4.74
N ASP A 76 -1.24 17.94 -4.52
CA ASP A 76 -0.12 18.28 -5.39
C ASP A 76 1.19 17.56 -5.02
N ALA A 77 1.18 16.69 -4.00
CA ALA A 77 2.33 15.92 -3.54
C ALA A 77 2.72 14.75 -4.45
#